data_AF-A0A1G2XEC3-F1
#
_entry.id   AF-A0A1G2XEC3-F1
#
_cell.length_a   1.000
_cell.length_b   1.000
_cell.length_c   1.000
_cell.angle_alpha   90.00
_cell.angle_beta   90.00
_cell.angle_gamma   90.00
#
_symmetry.space_group_name_H-M   'P 1'
#
loop_
_entity.id
_entity.type
_entity.pdbx_description
1 polymer ?
#
loop_
_entity_poly.entity_id
_entity_poly.type
_entity_poly.pdbx_seq_one_letter_code
_entity_poly.pdbx_strand_id
1 'polypeptide(L)' 'MTLYHFDENGIRIDQIPLDCLRGSVTVFDIRNKEKIDFEDIKTLQFENRKRVIFKPINSTCWKLPEFKKDLFILPSAA' A
#
# COMPACT_ATOMS: atom_id res chain seq x y z
N MET A 1 2.97 -6.57 5.55
CA MET A 1 1.95 -7.45 6.15
C MET A 1 2.15 -8.84 5.57
N THR A 2 2.26 -9.88 6.39
CA THR A 2 2.36 -11.28 5.93
C THR A 2 0.96 -11.85 5.70
N LEU A 3 0.83 -12.91 4.90
CA LEU A 3 -0.44 -13.65 4.81
C LEU A 3 -0.78 -14.31 6.15
N TYR A 4 0.23 -14.74 6.91
CA TYR A 4 0.07 -15.26 8.28
C TYR A 4 -0.71 -14.32 9.23
N HIS A 5 -0.70 -13.01 8.96
CA HIS A 5 -1.46 -12.05 9.76
C HIS A 5 -2.99 -12.20 9.63
N PHE A 6 -3.47 -12.77 8.52
CA PHE A 6 -4.90 -12.92 8.22
C PHE A 6 -5.34 -14.39 8.09
N ASP A 7 -4.41 -15.29 7.76
CA ASP A 7 -4.64 -16.73 7.59
C ASP A 7 -3.49 -17.47 8.27
N GLU A 8 -3.79 -18.31 9.27
CA GLU A 8 -2.80 -19.08 10.02
C GLU A 8 -1.97 -20.05 9.15
N ASN A 9 -2.45 -20.39 7.95
CA ASN A 9 -1.70 -21.20 6.98
C ASN A 9 -0.87 -20.36 6.01
N GLY A 10 -0.98 -19.03 6.09
CA GLY A 10 -0.27 -18.10 5.24
C GLY A 10 1.24 -18.04 5.50
N ILE A 11 1.98 -17.56 4.50
CA ILE A 11 3.45 -17.40 4.60
C ILE A 11 3.83 -16.47 5.77
N ARG A 12 4.83 -16.88 6.54
CA ARG A 12 5.43 -16.09 7.63
C ARG A 12 6.48 -15.12 7.09
N ILE A 13 6.93 -14.19 7.95
CA ILE A 13 7.82 -13.10 7.55
C ILE A 13 9.18 -13.59 7.05
N ASP A 14 9.71 -14.62 7.69
CA ASP A 14 10.96 -15.30 7.37
C ASP A 14 10.89 -16.11 6.07
N GLN A 15 9.68 -16.32 5.54
CA GLN A 15 9.43 -17.07 4.31
C GLN A 15 9.20 -16.15 3.10
N ILE A 16 9.16 -14.82 3.29
CA ILE A 16 9.01 -13.86 2.19
C ILE A 16 10.31 -13.82 1.37
N PRO A 17 10.27 -14.04 0.04
CA PRO A 17 11.46 -13.89 -0.81
C PRO A 17 12.04 -12.48 -0.72
N LEU A 18 13.36 -12.38 -0.52
CA LEU A 18 14.02 -11.09 -0.31
C LEU A 18 13.86 -10.13 -1.49
N ASP A 19 13.75 -10.65 -2.71
CA ASP A 19 13.50 -9.86 -3.92
C ASP A 19 12.14 -9.15 -3.92
N CYS A 20 11.17 -9.65 -3.16
CA CYS A 20 9.91 -8.93 -2.93
C CYS A 20 10.12 -7.67 -2.08
N LEU A 21 11.16 -7.64 -1.23
CA LEU A 21 11.45 -6.55 -0.29
C LEU A 21 12.48 -5.54 -0.81
N ARG A 22 13.27 -5.89 -1.84
CA ARG A 22 14.36 -5.04 -2.37
C ARG A 22 14.20 -4.75 -3.86
N GLY A 23 14.62 -3.56 -4.30
CA GLY A 23 14.73 -3.20 -5.72
C GLY A 23 14.06 -1.87 -6.06
N SER A 24 13.97 -1.57 -7.37
CA SER A 24 13.34 -0.34 -7.86
C SER A 24 11.86 -0.27 -7.45
N VAL A 25 11.40 0.96 -7.20
CA VAL A 25 10.02 1.25 -6.80
C VAL A 25 9.56 2.52 -7.50
N THR A 26 8.30 2.55 -7.90
CA THR A 26 7.65 3.78 -8.31
C THR A 26 6.78 4.33 -7.20
N VAL A 27 6.92 5.62 -6.91
CA VAL A 27 6.09 6.32 -5.94
C VAL A 27 5.04 7.14 -6.69
N PHE A 28 3.76 6.89 -6.39
CA PHE A 28 2.68 7.76 -6.84
C PHE A 28 2.29 8.69 -5.70
N ASP A 29 2.37 9.99 -5.97
CA ASP A 29 1.93 11.03 -5.06
C ASP A 29 0.45 11.31 -5.26
N ILE A 30 -0.37 10.91 -4.29
CA ILE A 30 -1.85 10.99 -4.33
C ILE A 30 -2.33 11.80 -3.12
N ARG A 31 -1.59 12.86 -2.76
CA ARG A 31 -1.93 13.74 -1.63
C ARG A 31 -3.12 14.65 -1.88
N ASN A 32 -3.67 14.66 -3.08
CA ASN A 32 -4.85 15.44 -3.46
C ASN A 32 -6.18 14.75 -3.09
N LYS A 33 -6.15 13.57 -2.46
CA LYS A 33 -7.36 12.81 -2.09
C LYS A 33 -7.29 12.26 -0.67
N GLU A 34 -8.44 12.24 -0.01
CA GLU A 34 -8.62 11.65 1.33
C GLU A 34 -8.86 10.13 1.28
N LYS A 35 -9.26 9.59 0.12
CA LYS A 35 -9.43 8.17 -0.16
C LYS A 35 -8.94 7.86 -1.57
N ILE A 36 -8.34 6.68 -1.75
CA ILE A 36 -7.93 6.14 -3.06
C ILE A 36 -8.96 5.07 -3.43
N ASP A 37 -9.63 5.23 -4.57
CA ASP A 37 -10.53 4.23 -5.11
C ASP A 37 -9.96 3.49 -6.34
N PHE A 38 -10.78 2.65 -6.98
CA PHE A 38 -10.33 1.85 -8.11
C PHE A 38 -10.13 2.72 -9.37
N GLU A 39 -10.91 3.78 -9.54
CA GLU A 39 -10.77 4.69 -10.67
C GLU A 39 -9.48 5.50 -10.55
N ASP A 40 -9.10 5.89 -9.33
CA ASP A 40 -7.80 6.50 -9.05
C ASP A 40 -6.65 5.62 -9.51
N ILE A 41 -6.72 4.33 -9.18
CA ILE A 41 -5.70 3.34 -9.54
C ILE A 41 -5.66 3.12 -11.05
N LYS A 42 -6.81 3.00 -11.73
CA LYS A 42 -6.87 2.79 -13.19
C LYS A 42 -6.14 3.87 -13.99
N THR A 43 -6.15 5.11 -13.51
CA THR A 43 -5.48 6.23 -14.22
C THR A 43 -3.95 6.17 -14.11
N LEU A 44 -3.41 5.32 -13.22
CA LEU A 44 -1.98 5.19 -13.01
C LEU A 44 -1.39 4.16 -13.97
N GLN A 45 -0.32 4.52 -14.65
CA GLN A 45 0.39 3.59 -15.53
C GLN A 45 1.30 2.67 -14.71
N PHE A 46 0.92 1.40 -14.60
CA PHE A 46 1.67 0.38 -13.87
C PHE A 46 2.65 -0.43 -14.72
N GLU A 47 2.69 -0.19 -16.03
CA GLU A 47 3.48 -0.98 -16.99
C GLU A 47 4.95 -1.12 -16.54
N ASN A 48 5.43 -2.36 -16.47
CA ASN A 48 6.78 -2.74 -16.03
C ASN A 48 7.14 -2.38 -14.57
N ARG A 49 6.18 -2.00 -13.73
CA ARG A 49 6.42 -1.64 -12.32
C ARG A 49 6.17 -2.85 -11.42
N LYS A 50 7.27 -3.44 -10.90
CA LYS A 50 7.20 -4.57 -9.95
C LYS A 50 6.85 -4.15 -8.52
N ARG A 51 7.10 -2.89 -8.16
CA ARG A 51 6.84 -2.35 -6.82
C ARG A 51 6.29 -0.93 -6.93
N VAL A 52 5.24 -0.68 -6.16
CA VAL A 52 4.56 0.61 -6.13
C VAL A 52 4.37 1.05 -4.68
N ILE A 53 4.58 2.33 -4.41
CA ILE A 53 4.22 2.99 -3.16
C ILE A 53 3.21 4.08 -3.47
N PHE A 54 2.09 4.09 -2.75
CA PHE A 54 1.14 5.18 -2.74
C PHE A 54 1.47 6.12 -1.59
N LYS A 55 1.62 7.42 -1.89
CA LYS A 55 1.85 8.47 -0.90
C LYS A 55 0.58 9.33 -0.77
N PRO A 56 -0.32 9.01 0.16
CA PRO A 56 -1.54 9.79 0.39
C PRO A 56 -1.30 10.98 1.32
N ILE A 57 -2.33 11.82 1.50
CA ILE A 57 -2.28 12.98 2.43
C ILE A 57 -1.97 12.56 3.87
N ASN A 58 -2.43 11.38 4.32
CA ASN A 58 -2.15 10.90 5.67
C ASN A 58 -0.70 10.43 5.88
N SER A 59 0.16 10.50 4.86
CA SER A 59 1.61 10.33 5.04
C SER A 59 2.25 11.38 5.97
N THR A 60 1.51 12.42 6.38
CA THR A 60 1.93 13.40 7.41
C THR A 60 1.36 13.11 8.80
N CYS A 61 0.44 12.15 8.95
CA CYS A 61 -0.24 11.88 10.22
C CYS A 61 0.66 11.26 11.30
N TRP A 62 1.86 10.76 10.95
CA TRP A 62 2.84 10.29 11.93
C TRP A 62 3.29 11.36 12.94
N LYS A 63 3.06 12.64 12.60
CA LYS A 63 3.33 13.79 13.49
C LYS A 63 2.25 14.01 14.55
N LEU A 64 1.08 13.38 14.38
CA LEU A 64 -0.03 13.52 15.30
C LEU A 64 0.11 12.49 16.43
N PRO A 65 -0.19 12.85 17.68
CA PRO A 65 -0.13 11.93 18.80
C PRO A 65 -1.29 10.92 18.79
N GLU A 66 -2.41 11.22 18.13
CA GLU A 66 -3.57 10.33 18.07
C GLU A 66 -3.57 9.39 16.86
N PHE A 67 -4.04 8.17 17.07
CA PHE A 67 -4.32 7.23 15.98
C PHE A 67 -5.53 7.69 15.16
N LYS A 68 -5.33 7.90 13.86
CA LYS A 68 -6.40 8.19 12.90
C LYS A 68 -6.95 6.89 12.32
N LYS A 69 -8.20 6.52 12.65
CA LYS A 69 -8.83 5.27 12.19
C LYS A 69 -9.26 5.31 10.71
N ASP A 70 -9.60 6.48 10.19
CA ASP A 70 -10.19 6.63 8.84
C ASP A 70 -9.10 6.69 7.75
N LEU A 71 -8.23 5.69 7.73
CA LEU A 71 -7.11 5.61 6.79
C LEU A 71 -7.46 4.72 5.60
N PHE A 72 -7.40 5.31 4.41
CA PHE A 72 -7.20 4.70 3.08
C PHE A 72 -7.48 3.19 2.98
N ILE A 73 -8.65 2.85 2.44
CA ILE A 73 -9.01 1.47 2.08
C ILE A 73 -8.79 1.33 0.58
N LEU A 74 -7.84 0.48 0.16
CA LEU A 74 -7.83 -0.02 -1.21
C LEU A 74 -9.12 -0.82 -1.40
N PRO A 75 -9.93 -0.54 -2.43
CA PRO A 75 -11.11 -1.36 -2.70
C PRO A 75 -10.66 -2.81 -2.93
N SER A 76 -11.38 -3.76 -2.33
CA SER A 76 -11.21 -5.18 -2.68
C SER A 76 -11.51 -5.33 -4.16
N ALA A 77 -10.60 -5.89 -4.93
CA ALA A 77 -10.96 -6.46 -6.21
C ALA A 77 -11.96 -7.60 -5.93
N ALA A 78 -13.12 -7.56 -6.58
CA ALA A 78 -14.09 -8.64 -6.58
C ALA A 78 -13.59 -9.78 -7.48
#